data_AF-A0A7K1CVI9-F1
#
_entry.id   AF-A0A7K1CVI9-F1
#
_cell.length_a   1.000
_cell.length_b   1.000
_cell.length_c   1.000
_cell.angle_alpha   90.00
_cell.angle_beta   90.00
_cell.angle_gamma   90.00
#
_symmetry.space_group_name_H-M   'P 1'
#
loop_
_entity.id
_entity.type
_entity.pdbx_description
1 polymer ?
#
loop_
_entity_poly.entity_id
_entity_poly.type
_entity_poly.pdbx_seq_one_letter_code
_entity_poly.pdbx_strand_id
1 'polypeptide(L)'
;SVRDARTANNLVFLIVFPMTFLSNAFAPTTAMPRVLQYFAEWNPVSTMVAACRELFGLNNQFGVTAGSFPSENPVLMSLIYIAVIMLVLIPASTAKYKRTSAR
;
A
#
# COMPACT_ATOMS: atom_id res chain seq x y z
N SER A 1 -7.99 22.42 1.72
CA SER A 1 -6.98 22.28 0.65
C SER A 1 -5.62 22.57 1.26
N VAL A 2 -4.75 21.57 1.38
CA VAL A 2 -3.36 21.78 1.81
C VAL A 2 -2.66 22.63 0.74
N ARG A 3 -2.42 23.91 1.03
CA ARG A 3 -1.71 24.84 0.13
C ARG A 3 -0.22 24.96 0.47
N ASP A 4 0.17 24.39 1.61
CA ASP A 4 1.49 24.55 2.19
C ASP A 4 2.29 23.24 2.07
N ALA A 5 3.50 23.31 1.51
CA ALA A 5 4.36 22.15 1.28
C ALA A 5 4.69 21.41 2.59
N ARG A 6 4.82 22.15 3.70
CA ARG A 6 5.08 21.56 5.03
C ARG A 6 3.92 20.67 5.49
N THR A 7 2.68 21.12 5.28
CA THR A 7 1.50 20.35 5.68
C THR A 7 1.32 19.13 4.79
N ALA A 8 1.68 19.23 3.49
CA ALA A 8 1.65 18.09 2.59
C ALA A 8 2.64 17.00 3.02
N ASN A 9 3.87 17.38 3.36
CA ASN A 9 4.89 16.45 3.84
C ASN A 9 4.47 15.75 5.14
N ASN A 10 3.93 16.51 6.11
CA ASN A 10 3.46 15.93 7.37
C ASN A 10 2.31 14.95 7.17
N LEU A 11 1.40 15.24 6.22
CA LEU A 11 0.30 14.33 5.90
C LEU A 11 0.79 13.04 5.24
N VAL A 12 1.76 13.13 4.32
CA VAL A 12 2.41 11.96 3.72
C VAL A 12 3.03 11.09 4.81
N PHE A 13 3.79 11.69 5.74
CA PHE A 13 4.38 10.94 6.85
C PHE A 13 3.31 10.24 7.70
N LEU A 14 2.24 10.95 8.08
CA LEU A 14 1.17 10.41 8.91
C LEU A 14 0.41 9.25 8.27
N ILE A 15 0.37 9.18 6.94
CA ILE A 15 -0.30 8.09 6.20
C ILE A 15 0.68 6.96 5.88
N VAL A 16 1.86 7.29 5.35
CA VAL A 16 2.84 6.31 4.88
C VAL A 16 3.49 5.58 6.06
N PHE A 17 3.79 6.28 7.16
CA PHE A 17 4.40 5.66 8.33
C PHE A 17 3.58 4.48 8.89
N PRO A 18 2.30 4.64 9.29
CA PRO A 18 1.53 3.50 9.78
C PRO A 18 1.31 2.44 8.71
N MET A 19 1.22 2.82 7.42
CA MET A 19 1.09 1.86 6.33
C MET A 19 2.35 1.01 6.14
N THR A 20 3.55 1.58 6.27
CA THR A 20 4.79 0.79 6.17
C THR A 20 5.02 -0.01 7.44
N PHE A 21 4.72 0.55 8.62
CA PHE A 21 4.90 -0.14 9.90
C PHE A 21 3.92 -1.31 10.06
N LEU A 22 2.67 -1.14 9.65
CA LEU A 22 1.65 -2.19 9.61
C LEU A 22 1.75 -2.98 8.31
N SER A 23 2.92 -3.56 8.09
CA SER A 23 3.21 -4.41 6.94
C SER A 23 4.00 -5.66 7.34
N ASN A 24 3.88 -6.71 6.53
CA ASN A 24 4.66 -7.93 6.65
C ASN A 24 6.18 -7.74 6.42
N ALA A 25 6.61 -6.52 6.07
CA ALA A 25 8.01 -6.15 5.94
C ALA A 25 8.70 -5.99 7.30
N PHE A 26 8.02 -5.41 8.29
CA PHE A 26 8.60 -5.07 9.60
C PHE A 26 8.26 -6.08 10.69
N ALA A 27 7.07 -6.68 10.64
CA ALA A 27 6.63 -7.65 11.63
C ALA A 27 5.89 -8.82 10.98
N PRO A 28 6.06 -10.06 11.49
CA PRO A 28 5.30 -11.21 11.01
C PRO A 28 3.81 -11.02 11.32
N THR A 29 2.96 -11.12 10.29
CA THR A 29 1.51 -10.88 10.43
C THR A 29 0.82 -11.96 11.25
N THR A 30 1.41 -13.15 11.37
CA THR A 30 0.91 -14.30 12.16
C THR A 30 0.90 -14.06 13.67
N ALA A 31 1.71 -13.13 14.17
CA ALA A 31 1.74 -12.76 15.58
C ALA A 31 0.77 -11.62 15.92
N MET A 32 0.05 -11.06 14.94
CA MET A 32 -0.84 -9.93 15.13
C MET A 32 -2.27 -10.37 15.51
N PRO A 33 -3.03 -9.56 16.27
CA PRO A 33 -4.46 -9.76 16.46
C PRO A 33 -5.21 -9.76 15.12
N ARG A 34 -6.27 -10.59 14.99
CA ARG A 34 -6.97 -10.83 13.71
C ARG A 34 -7.31 -9.59 12.90
N VAL A 35 -7.76 -8.52 13.56
CA VAL A 35 -8.12 -7.26 12.89
C VAL A 35 -6.90 -6.58 12.27
N LEU A 36 -5.82 -6.43 13.04
CA LEU A 36 -4.56 -5.85 12.57
C LEU A 36 -3.95 -6.69 11.45
N GLN A 37 -4.07 -8.00 11.56
CA GLN A 37 -3.61 -8.92 10.55
C GLN A 37 -4.34 -8.72 9.20
N TYR A 38 -5.65 -8.55 9.22
CA TYR A 38 -6.42 -8.27 8.00
C TYR A 38 -5.96 -6.98 7.31
N PHE A 39 -5.79 -5.90 8.09
CA PHE A 39 -5.28 -4.64 7.56
C PHE A 39 -3.85 -4.75 7.03
N ALA A 40 -2.98 -5.45 7.76
CA ALA A 40 -1.58 -5.63 7.36
C ALA A 40 -1.46 -6.46 6.07
N GLU A 41 -2.27 -7.50 5.91
CA GLU A 41 -2.17 -8.41 4.76
C GLU A 41 -2.79 -7.82 3.48
N TRP A 42 -3.84 -7.00 3.60
CA TRP A 42 -4.42 -6.26 2.46
C TRP A 42 -3.67 -4.99 2.08
N ASN A 43 -2.62 -4.63 2.80
CA ASN A 43 -1.85 -3.42 2.56
C ASN A 43 -1.05 -3.52 1.24
N PRO A 44 -1.05 -2.48 0.36
CA PRO A 44 -0.25 -2.47 -0.86
C PRO A 44 1.24 -2.73 -0.60
N VAL A 45 1.79 -2.18 0.49
CA VAL A 45 3.19 -2.40 0.87
C VAL A 45 3.44 -3.89 1.16
N SER A 46 2.52 -4.55 1.87
CA SER A 46 2.64 -5.98 2.19
C SER A 46 2.54 -6.87 0.96
N THR A 47 1.64 -6.54 0.03
CA THR A 47 1.52 -7.31 -1.22
C THR A 47 2.75 -7.15 -2.10
N MET A 48 3.34 -5.96 -2.16
CA MET A 48 4.60 -5.73 -2.87
C MET A 48 5.75 -6.50 -2.24
N VAL A 49 5.86 -6.51 -0.92
CA VAL A 49 6.91 -7.27 -0.21
C VAL A 49 6.73 -8.78 -0.40
N ALA A 50 5.49 -9.27 -0.38
CA ALA A 50 5.18 -10.67 -0.68
C ALA A 50 5.54 -11.03 -2.13
N ALA A 51 5.25 -10.14 -3.10
CA ALA A 51 5.64 -10.33 -4.49
C ALA A 51 7.16 -10.36 -4.67
N CYS A 52 7.89 -9.46 -4.01
CA CYS A 52 9.35 -9.48 -4.02
C CYS A 52 9.89 -10.80 -3.44
N ARG A 53 9.38 -11.23 -2.29
CA ARG A 53 9.78 -12.51 -1.67
C ARG A 53 9.56 -13.69 -2.61
N GLU A 54 8.40 -13.76 -3.26
CA GLU A 54 8.10 -14.81 -4.24
C GLU A 54 9.07 -14.78 -5.43
N LEU A 55 9.34 -13.60 -5.99
CA LEU A 55 10.31 -13.44 -7.09
C LEU A 55 11.75 -13.82 -6.69
N PHE A 56 12.10 -13.68 -5.41
CA PHE A 56 13.37 -14.14 -4.86
C PHE A 56 13.35 -15.61 -4.40
N GLY A 57 12.25 -16.34 -4.61
CA GLY A 57 12.12 -17.76 -4.23
C GLY A 57 11.90 -18.00 -2.73
N LEU A 58 11.46 -16.98 -1.99
CA LEU A 58 11.12 -17.08 -0.57
C LEU A 58 9.65 -17.43 -0.39
N ASN A 59 9.36 -18.28 0.60
CA ASN A 59 7.98 -18.65 0.94
C ASN A 59 7.30 -17.55 1.75
N ASN A 60 6.14 -17.11 1.26
CA ASN A 60 5.30 -16.16 1.97
C ASN A 60 4.48 -16.86 3.06
N GLN A 61 4.35 -16.21 4.21
CA GLN A 61 3.50 -16.68 5.31
C GLN A 61 2.38 -15.67 5.52
N PHE A 62 1.14 -16.14 5.35
CA PHE A 62 -0.10 -15.41 5.65
C PHE A 62 -0.83 -16.16 6.77
N GLY A 63 -1.51 -15.45 7.66
CA GLY A 63 -2.36 -16.11 8.67
C GLY A 63 -3.85 -16.00 8.32
N VAL A 64 -4.59 -15.00 8.83
CA VAL A 64 -6.06 -14.96 8.60
C VAL A 64 -6.46 -14.75 7.15
N THR A 65 -5.62 -14.17 6.30
CA THR A 65 -5.91 -14.04 4.87
C THR A 65 -5.26 -15.13 4.01
N ALA A 66 -4.79 -16.23 4.60
CA ALA A 66 -4.36 -17.40 3.83
C ALA A 66 -5.54 -17.93 2.98
N GLY A 67 -5.36 -17.97 1.65
CA GLY A 67 -6.43 -18.30 0.68
C GLY A 67 -7.20 -17.08 0.15
N SER A 68 -6.75 -15.86 0.47
CA SER A 68 -7.25 -14.64 -0.16
C SER A 68 -6.49 -14.33 -1.47
N PHE A 69 -7.11 -13.57 -2.35
CA PHE A 69 -6.51 -13.19 -3.64
C PHE A 69 -5.11 -12.54 -3.51
N PRO A 70 -4.84 -11.62 -2.55
CA PRO A 70 -3.50 -11.09 -2.31
C PRO A 70 -2.48 -12.14 -1.84
N SER A 71 -2.93 -13.19 -1.14
CA SER A 71 -2.06 -14.26 -0.65
C SER A 71 -1.68 -15.26 -1.73
N GLU A 72 -2.58 -15.50 -2.69
CA GLU A 72 -2.38 -16.44 -3.79
C GLU A 72 -1.64 -15.82 -4.97
N ASN A 73 -1.89 -14.54 -5.25
CA ASN A 73 -1.32 -13.84 -6.40
C ASN A 73 -0.72 -12.49 -5.98
N PRO A 74 0.31 -12.45 -5.13
CA PRO A 74 0.84 -11.20 -4.61
C PRO A 74 1.47 -10.34 -5.71
N VAL A 75 2.11 -10.96 -6.73
CA VAL A 75 2.66 -10.24 -7.89
C VAL A 75 1.56 -9.51 -8.67
N LEU A 76 0.48 -10.22 -9.04
CA LEU A 76 -0.64 -9.64 -9.77
C LEU A 76 -1.33 -8.54 -8.94
N MET A 77 -1.54 -8.79 -7.65
CA MET A 77 -2.15 -7.82 -6.74
C MET A 77 -1.29 -6.56 -6.61
N SER A 78 0.04 -6.70 -6.56
CA SER A 78 0.95 -5.54 -6.52
C SER A 78 0.82 -4.68 -7.80
N LEU A 79 0.69 -5.30 -8.96
CA LEU A 79 0.46 -4.60 -10.23
C LEU A 79 -0.90 -3.91 -10.28
N ILE A 80 -1.95 -4.56 -9.74
CA ILE A 80 -3.28 -3.96 -9.61
C ILE A 80 -3.21 -2.70 -8.74
N TYR A 81 -2.53 -2.75 -7.59
CA TYR A 81 -2.37 -1.58 -6.73
C TYR A 81 -1.64 -0.44 -7.43
N ILE A 82 -0.56 -0.74 -8.13
CA ILE A 82 0.18 0.25 -8.93
C ILE A 82 -0.73 0.90 -9.97
N ALA A 83 -1.49 0.09 -10.73
CA ALA A 83 -2.42 0.57 -11.74
C ALA A 83 -3.53 1.45 -11.14
N VAL A 84 -4.16 1.01 -10.04
CA VAL A 84 -5.22 1.77 -9.35
C VAL A 84 -4.70 3.11 -8.83
N ILE A 85 -3.53 3.13 -8.18
CA ILE A 85 -2.93 4.36 -7.66
C ILE A 85 -2.66 5.35 -8.80
N MET A 86 -2.07 4.88 -9.91
CA MET A 86 -1.82 5.72 -11.08
C MET A 86 -3.13 6.25 -11.69
N LEU A 87 -4.10 5.37 -11.91
CA LEU A 87 -5.39 5.73 -12.51
C LEU A 87 -6.18 6.73 -11.67
N VAL A 88 -5.98 6.77 -10.35
CA VAL A 88 -6.67 7.73 -9.48
C VAL A 88 -5.84 9.01 -9.30
N LEU A 89 -4.56 8.89 -8.95
CA LEU A 89 -3.74 10.05 -8.58
C LEU A 89 -3.30 10.90 -9.78
N ILE A 90 -3.05 10.30 -10.95
CA ILE A 90 -2.64 11.04 -12.15
C ILE A 90 -3.76 11.99 -12.62
N PRO A 91 -5.02 11.54 -12.87
CA PRO A 91 -6.07 12.45 -13.30
C PRO A 91 -6.43 13.47 -12.21
N ALA A 92 -6.44 13.06 -10.93
CA ALA A 92 -6.71 13.99 -9.83
C ALA A 92 -5.66 15.11 -9.75
N SER A 93 -4.37 14.76 -9.89
CA SER A 93 -3.27 15.72 -9.84
C SER A 93 -3.30 16.67 -11.03
N THR A 94 -3.51 16.15 -12.24
CA THR A 94 -3.59 16.96 -13.47
C THR A 94 -4.80 17.90 -13.46
N ALA A 95 -5.97 17.42 -13.00
CA ALA A 95 -7.16 18.26 -12.87
C ALA A 95 -6.96 19.40 -11.86
N LYS A 96 -6.32 19.11 -10.72
CA LYS A 96 -6.03 20.12 -9.69
C LYS A 96 -4.97 21.13 -10.13
N TYR A 97 -3.95 20.67 -10.85
CA TYR A 97 -2.93 21.53 -11.45
C TYR A 97 -3.55 22.50 -12.44
N LYS A 98 -4.33 22.01 -13.43
CA LYS A 98 -5.02 22.84 -14.42
C LYS A 98 -5.91 23.92 -13.78
N ARG A 99 -6.66 23.57 -12.74
CA ARG A 99 -7.52 24.52 -12.01
C ARG A 99 -6.76 25.60 -11.24
N THR A 100 -5.51 25.33 -10.85
CA THR A 100 -4.67 26.28 -10.12
C THR A 100 -3.88 27.17 -11.08
N SER A 101 -3.42 26.63 -12.21
CA SER A 101 -2.68 27.38 -13.25
C SER A 101 -3.59 28.24 -14.14
N ALA A 102 -4.88 27.91 -14.25
CA ALA A 102 -5.86 28.75 -14.95
C ALA A 102 -6.39 29.92 -14.10
N ARG A 103 -5.86 30.09 -12.88
CA ARG A 103 -6.23 31.12 -11.91
C ARG A 103 -5.06 32.07 -11.69
#